data_AF-J3A3D0-F1
#
_entry.id   AF-J3A3D0-F1
#
_cell.length_a   1.000
_cell.length_b   1.000
_cell.length_c   1.000
_cell.angle_alpha   90.00
_cell.angle_beta   90.00
_cell.angle_gamma   90.00
#
_symmetry.space_group_name_H-M   'P 1'
#
loop_
_entity.id
_entity.type
_entity.pdbx_description
1 polymer ?
#
loop_
_entity_poly.entity_id
_entity_poly.type
_entity_poly.pdbx_seq_one_letter_code
_entity_poly.pdbx_strand_id
1 'polypeptide(L)'
;MQDETGERFGVLVGWQSADLGDRMVLEIQTVERATWESGEKPFLTKIMMTNNQATVLANYLLKASGSMPPPRRRWMARLFG
;
A
#
# COMPACT_ATOMS: atom_id res chain seq x y z
N MET A 1 0.77 23.88 -9.58
CA MET A 1 1.17 23.68 -10.99
C MET A 1 1.05 22.18 -11.24
N GLN A 2 0.02 21.74 -11.96
CA GLN A 2 -0.18 20.32 -12.28
C GLN A 2 0.81 19.97 -13.38
N ASP A 3 1.65 18.95 -13.16
CA ASP A 3 2.43 18.37 -14.23
C ASP A 3 1.48 17.61 -15.17
N GLU A 4 1.77 17.61 -16.46
CA GLU A 4 0.89 17.20 -17.57
C GLU A 4 0.49 15.70 -17.57
N THR A 5 1.01 14.93 -16.60
CA THR A 5 0.67 13.53 -16.32
C THR A 5 -0.35 13.35 -15.18
N GLY A 6 -0.67 14.40 -14.42
CA GLY A 6 -1.53 14.33 -13.24
C GLY A 6 -0.87 13.65 -12.01
N GLU A 7 0.43 13.30 -12.10
CA GLU A 7 1.17 12.69 -11.00
C GLU A 7 1.51 13.76 -9.95
N ARG A 8 0.88 13.65 -8.76
CA ARG A 8 1.21 14.49 -7.60
C ARG A 8 2.28 13.80 -6.77
N PHE A 9 3.44 14.44 -6.68
CA PHE A 9 4.55 14.00 -5.84
C PHE A 9 4.35 14.50 -4.41
N GLY A 10 4.08 13.59 -3.48
CA GLY A 10 3.92 13.87 -2.06
C GLY A 10 4.67 12.86 -1.20
N VAL A 11 4.89 13.20 0.06
CA VAL A 11 5.46 12.29 1.06
C VAL A 11 4.33 11.47 1.68
N LEU A 12 4.49 10.15 1.71
CA LEU A 12 3.59 9.25 2.43
C LEU A 12 3.75 9.47 3.94
N VAL A 13 2.68 9.94 4.60
CA VAL A 13 2.68 10.22 6.05
C VAL A 13 1.88 9.22 6.86
N GLY A 14 0.99 8.47 6.22
CA GLY A 14 0.13 7.51 6.89
C GLY A 14 -0.56 6.59 5.90
N TRP A 15 -0.98 5.42 6.39
CA TRP A 15 -1.81 4.49 5.65
C TRP A 15 -2.61 3.64 6.61
N GLN A 16 -3.78 3.18 6.17
CA GLN A 16 -4.61 2.23 6.93
C GLN A 16 -5.38 1.33 5.97
N SER A 17 -5.72 0.12 6.43
CA SER A 17 -6.51 -0.84 5.66
C SER A 17 -7.79 -1.20 6.38
N ALA A 18 -8.89 -1.31 5.63
CA ALA A 18 -10.15 -1.88 6.10
C ALA A 18 -10.46 -3.17 5.32
N ASP A 19 -10.70 -4.25 6.04
CA ASP A 19 -11.15 -5.54 5.50
C ASP A 19 -12.67 -5.52 5.30
N LEU A 20 -13.13 -5.88 4.10
CA LEU A 20 -14.53 -5.95 3.70
C LEU A 20 -14.92 -7.36 3.22
N GLY A 21 -14.17 -8.39 3.62
CA GLY A 21 -14.43 -9.79 3.28
C GLY A 21 -13.71 -10.23 2.02
N ASP A 22 -14.36 -10.13 0.86
CA ASP A 22 -13.76 -10.48 -0.44
C ASP A 22 -12.91 -9.33 -1.04
N ARG A 23 -12.96 -8.17 -0.38
CA ARG A 23 -12.31 -6.93 -0.77
C ARG A 23 -11.64 -6.26 0.41
N MET A 24 -10.70 -5.37 0.09
CA MET A 24 -10.00 -4.52 1.04
C MET A 24 -10.01 -3.08 0.51
N VAL A 25 -10.07 -2.11 1.42
CA VAL A 25 -9.79 -0.70 1.11
C VAL A 25 -8.47 -0.31 1.75
N LEU A 26 -7.54 0.17 0.93
CA LEU A 26 -6.30 0.81 1.37
C LEU A 26 -6.47 2.33 1.29
N GLU A 27 -6.35 3.02 2.41
CA GLU A 27 -6.26 4.47 2.47
C GLU A 27 -4.79 4.87 2.62
N ILE A 28 -4.35 5.78 1.75
CA ILE A 28 -2.99 6.33 1.70
C ILE A 28 -3.09 7.83 1.95
N GLN A 29 -2.29 8.32 2.88
CA GLN A 29 -2.25 9.72 3.28
C GLN A 29 -0.94 10.35 2.82
N THR A 30 -1.03 11.40 2.01
CA THR A 30 0.13 12.07 1.42
C THR A 30 0.10 13.56 1.72
N VAL A 31 1.27 14.16 1.92
CA VAL A 31 1.41 15.62 2.08
C VAL A 31 2.37 16.11 1.01
N GLU A 32 1.99 17.17 0.30
CA GLU A 32 2.88 17.83 -0.64
C GLU A 32 3.91 18.66 0.13
N ARG A 33 5.15 18.69 -0.35
CA ARG A 33 6.23 19.45 0.32
C ARG A 33 5.85 20.92 0.52
N ALA A 34 5.10 21.50 -0.41
CA ALA A 34 4.65 22.89 -0.35
C ALA A 34 3.68 23.18 0.81
N THR A 35 2.95 22.17 1.28
CA THR A 35 1.90 22.31 2.31
C THR A 35 2.27 21.64 3.63
N TRP A 36 3.51 21.15 3.76
CA TRP A 36 3.98 20.47 4.97
C TRP A 36 3.93 21.37 6.22
N GLU A 37 4.32 22.63 6.10
CA GLU A 37 4.39 23.57 7.22
C GLU A 37 3.07 24.34 7.44
N SER A 38 2.11 24.24 6.52
CA SER A 38 0.84 24.99 6.61
C SER A 38 -0.18 24.36 7.56
N GLY A 39 0.09 23.15 8.07
CA GLY A 39 -0.86 22.39 8.88
C GLY A 39 -2.09 21.92 8.09
N GLU A 40 -2.00 21.93 6.75
CA GLU A 40 -3.06 21.45 5.89
C GLU A 40 -3.28 19.94 6.06
N LYS A 41 -4.52 19.50 5.89
CA LYS A 41 -4.85 18.08 6.04
C LYS A 41 -4.17 17.26 4.94
N PRO A 42 -3.67 16.05 5.25
CA PRO A 42 -3.12 15.16 4.24
C PRO A 42 -4.14 14.84 3.14
N PHE A 43 -3.66 14.72 1.91
CA PHE A 43 -4.43 14.21 0.80
C PHE A 43 -4.68 12.71 0.97
N LEU A 44 -5.94 12.30 0.87
CA LEU A 44 -6.37 10.93 1.06
C LEU A 44 -6.64 10.26 -0.30
N THR A 45 -5.94 9.16 -0.56
CA THR A 45 -6.22 8.27 -1.70
C THR A 45 -6.80 6.96 -1.18
N LYS A 46 -7.97 6.56 -1.67
CA LYS A 46 -8.62 5.29 -1.31
C LYS A 46 -8.59 4.35 -2.50
N ILE A 47 -7.99 3.19 -2.31
CA ILE A 47 -7.88 2.14 -3.32
C ILE A 47 -8.69 0.95 -2.84
N MET A 48 -9.77 0.62 -3.55
CA MET A 48 -10.52 -0.60 -3.32
C MET A 48 -9.94 -1.71 -4.19
N MET A 49 -9.73 -2.88 -3.60
CA MET A 49 -9.12 -4.02 -4.27
C MET A 49 -9.68 -5.33 -3.78
N THR A 50 -9.60 -6.38 -4.60
CA THR A 50 -9.86 -7.76 -4.16
C THR A 50 -8.69 -8.29 -3.33
N ASN A 51 -8.90 -9.38 -2.58
CA ASN A 51 -7.83 -10.03 -1.81
C ASN A 51 -6.64 -10.48 -2.69
N ASN A 52 -6.92 -10.88 -3.94
CA ASN A 52 -5.88 -11.25 -4.90
C ASN A 52 -5.05 -10.04 -5.32
N GLN A 53 -5.70 -8.90 -5.61
CA GLN A 53 -5.01 -7.66 -5.96
C GLN A 53 -4.18 -7.13 -4.77
N ALA A 54 -4.72 -7.19 -3.56
CA ALA A 54 -3.98 -6.85 -2.33
C ALA A 54 -2.71 -7.70 -2.16
N THR A 55 -2.81 -9.00 -2.46
CA THR A 55 -1.67 -9.91 -2.41
C THR A 55 -0.59 -9.54 -3.43
N VAL A 56 -0.99 -9.18 -4.67
CA VAL A 56 -0.04 -8.72 -5.70
C VAL A 56 0.66 -7.44 -5.25
N LEU A 57 -0.10 -6.47 -4.72
CA LEU A 57 0.46 -5.22 -4.20
C LEU A 57 1.44 -5.47 -3.04
N ALA A 58 1.08 -6.32 -2.08
CA ALA A 58 1.95 -6.66 -0.95
C ALA A 58 3.28 -7.26 -1.42
N ASN A 59 3.24 -8.19 -2.39
CA ASN A 59 4.46 -8.78 -2.95
C ASN A 59 5.32 -7.74 -3.69
N TYR A 60 4.69 -6.82 -4.42
CA TYR A 60 5.39 -5.74 -5.08
C TYR A 60 6.09 -4.83 -4.06
N LEU A 61 5.38 -4.39 -3.03
CA LEU A 61 5.92 -3.53 -1.98
C LEU A 61 7.06 -4.19 -1.20
N LEU A 62 6.93 -5.49 -0.90
CA LEU A 62 7.96 -6.28 -0.23
C LEU A 62 9.25 -6.38 -1.07
N LYS A 63 9.11 -6.57 -2.38
CA LYS A 63 10.24 -6.58 -3.31
C LYS A 63 10.88 -5.18 -3.41
N ALA A 64 10.05 -4.13 -3.47
CA ALA A 64 10.52 -2.76 -3.56
C ALA A 64 11.23 -2.28 -2.28
N SER A 65 10.83 -2.79 -1.10
CA SER A 65 11.46 -2.45 0.18
C SER A 65 12.81 -3.15 0.40
N GLY A 66 13.27 -3.98 -0.54
CA GLY A 66 14.49 -4.80 -0.39
C GLY A 66 14.37 -5.87 0.71
N SER A 67 13.17 -6.11 1.23
CA SER A 67 12.92 -7.12 2.25
C SER A 67 12.71 -8.49 1.59
N MET A 68 13.30 -9.54 2.14
CA MET A 68 13.06 -10.90 1.63
C MET A 68 11.63 -11.34 1.98
N PRO A 69 10.92 -12.03 1.07
CA PRO A 69 9.65 -12.63 1.38
C PRO A 69 9.75 -13.55 2.60
N PRO A 70 8.78 -13.54 3.52
CA PRO A 70 8.80 -14.48 4.64
C PRO A 70 8.84 -15.91 4.10
N PRO A 71 9.63 -16.81 4.72
CA PRO A 71 9.72 -18.19 4.27
C PRO A 71 8.31 -18.81 4.28
N ARG A 72 7.90 -19.38 3.14
CA ARG A 72 6.64 -20.11 3.01
C ARG A 72 6.58 -21.18 4.10
N ARG A 73 5.60 -21.09 5.01
CA ARG A 73 5.40 -22.08 6.09
C ARG A 73 5.19 -23.46 5.48
N ARG A 74 6.22 -24.31 5.52
CA ARG A 74 6.26 -25.71 5.02
C ARG A 74 5.49 -26.71 5.90
N TRP A 75 4.43 -26.29 6.60
CA TRP A 75 3.69 -27.19 7.49
C TRP A 75 2.95 -28.30 6.73
N MET A 76 2.57 -28.06 5.47
CA MET A 76 1.97 -29.07 4.58
C MET A 76 2.98 -30.00 3.88
N ALA A 77 4.30 -29.78 4.03
CA ALA A 77 5.32 -30.65 3.44
C ALA A 77 5.62 -31.91 4.26
N ARG A 78 4.98 -32.07 5.43
CA ARG A 78 5.16 -33.21 6.35
C ARG A 78 4.07 -34.27 6.25
N LEU A 79 3.03 -34.06 5.45
CA LEU A 79 1.93 -35.03 5.28
C LEU A 79 2.08 -35.91 4.03
N PHE A 80 3.14 -35.69 3.23
CA PHE A 80 3.47 -36.48 2.05
C PHE A 80 4.90 -37.02 2.06
N GLY A 81 5.47 -37.23 3.27
CA GLY A 81 6.77 -37.86 3.49
C GLY A 81 6.61 -39.12 4.31
#